data_AF-A0A6B3C1N5-F1
#
_entry.id   AF-A0A6B3C1N5-F1
#
_cell.length_a   1.000
_cell.length_b   1.000
_cell.length_c   1.000
_cell.angle_alpha   90.00
_cell.angle_beta   90.00
_cell.angle_gamma   90.00
#
_symmetry.space_group_name_H-M   'P 1'
#
loop_
_entity.id
_entity.type
_entity.pdbx_description
1 polymer ?
#
loop_
_entity_poly.entity_id
_entity_poly.type
_entity_poly.pdbx_seq_one_letter_code
_entity_poly.pdbx_strand_id
1 'polypeptide(L)'
;MIVYPLWHVGHQNEAGSNRSTIHVDEDSVFIDEQDGDDVKLLGIYSTRERAEERMNRARLLPGFRDEPECFILEGYEVDDDTWTEGFVRIPPGE
;
A
#
# COMPACT_ATOMS: atom_id res chain seq x y z
N MET A 1 1.34 21.76 -3.38
CA MET A 1 1.89 21.45 -2.03
C MET A 1 2.11 19.95 -2.00
N ILE A 2 3.26 19.44 -1.54
CA ILE A 2 3.48 17.99 -1.46
C ILE A 2 3.01 17.46 -0.11
N VAL A 3 2.28 16.34 -0.11
CA VAL A 3 1.90 15.55 1.06
C VAL A 3 2.36 14.11 0.91
N TYR A 4 2.41 13.38 2.02
CA TYR A 4 2.94 12.03 2.11
C TYR A 4 1.92 11.11 2.79
N PRO A 5 1.03 10.46 2.03
CA PRO A 5 0.19 9.38 2.54
C PRO A 5 1.07 8.21 3.01
N LEU A 6 0.77 7.67 4.18
CA LEU A 6 1.42 6.47 4.70
C LEU A 6 0.39 5.34 4.76
N TRP A 7 0.65 4.28 4.01
CA TRP A 7 -0.16 3.06 4.03
C TRP A 7 0.65 1.90 4.62
N HIS A 8 -0.05 0.92 5.17
CA HIS A 8 0.50 -0.40 5.50
C HIS A 8 -0.39 -1.47 4.87
N VAL A 9 0.22 -2.53 4.35
CA VAL A 9 -0.45 -3.66 3.74
C VAL A 9 -0.16 -4.89 4.58
N GLY A 10 -1.21 -5.56 5.04
CA GLY A 10 -1.12 -6.92 5.57
C GLY A 10 -1.51 -7.90 4.48
N HIS A 11 -0.56 -8.70 4.00
CA HIS A 11 -0.80 -9.57 2.86
C HIS A 11 -1.51 -10.87 3.25
N GLN A 12 -2.55 -11.18 2.49
CA GLN A 12 -3.22 -12.49 2.49
C GLN A 12 -3.26 -13.09 1.08
N ASN A 13 -2.68 -12.40 0.09
CA ASN A 13 -2.63 -12.84 -1.29
C ASN A 13 -1.87 -14.16 -1.47
N GLU A 14 -2.20 -14.83 -2.57
CA GLU A 14 -1.59 -16.09 -3.01
C GLU A 14 -1.09 -15.99 -4.46
N ALA A 15 -0.68 -14.79 -4.88
CA ALA A 15 -0.29 -14.47 -6.25
C ALA A 15 1.05 -15.12 -6.70
N GLY A 16 1.83 -15.64 -5.76
CA GLY A 16 3.13 -16.25 -5.99
C GLY A 16 3.07 -17.71 -6.44
N SER A 17 4.22 -18.23 -6.88
CA SER A 17 4.36 -19.63 -7.24
C SER A 17 3.89 -20.56 -6.11
N ASN A 18 3.09 -21.58 -6.43
CA ASN A 18 2.50 -22.49 -5.44
C ASN A 18 1.66 -21.78 -4.36
N ARG A 19 0.91 -20.73 -4.73
CA ARG A 19 0.04 -19.96 -3.81
C ARG A 19 0.82 -19.31 -2.66
N SER A 20 2.07 -18.90 -2.94
CA SER A 20 2.85 -18.13 -1.97
C SER A 20 2.44 -16.66 -1.99
N THR A 21 2.58 -15.99 -0.84
CA THR A 21 2.33 -14.55 -0.74
C THR A 21 3.44 -13.75 -1.42
N ILE A 22 3.05 -12.75 -2.21
CA ILE A 22 3.95 -11.73 -2.76
C ILE A 22 3.80 -10.48 -1.92
N HIS A 23 4.91 -10.05 -1.30
CA HIS A 23 4.95 -8.82 -0.50
C HIS A 23 5.40 -7.61 -1.34
N VAL A 24 6.28 -7.83 -2.31
CA VAL A 24 6.89 -6.79 -3.15
C VAL A 24 6.96 -7.31 -4.58
N ASP A 25 6.57 -6.47 -5.55
CA ASP A 25 6.72 -6.71 -6.98
C ASP A 25 7.48 -5.55 -7.64
N GLU A 26 8.44 -5.91 -8.48
CA GLU A 26 9.49 -5.08 -9.09
C GLU A 26 10.23 -4.16 -8.10
N ASP A 27 9.58 -3.12 -7.58
CA ASP A 27 10.13 -2.16 -6.60
C ASP A 27 9.08 -1.61 -5.60
N SER A 28 7.85 -2.14 -5.61
CA SER A 28 6.73 -1.62 -4.80
C SER A 28 6.00 -2.71 -4.03
N VAL A 29 5.34 -2.34 -2.93
CA VAL A 29 4.51 -3.28 -2.16
C VAL A 29 3.38 -3.78 -3.06
N PHE A 30 3.31 -5.09 -3.26
CA PHE A 30 2.31 -5.71 -4.12
C PHE A 30 0.96 -5.78 -3.41
N ILE A 31 -0.10 -5.21 -3.97
CA ILE A 31 -1.43 -5.26 -3.37
C ILE A 31 -2.36 -6.07 -4.26
N ASP A 32 -2.96 -7.11 -3.69
CA ASP A 32 -4.10 -7.79 -4.30
C ASP A 32 -5.34 -7.71 -3.41
N GLU A 33 -6.17 -6.70 -3.67
CA GLU A 33 -7.43 -6.49 -2.95
C GLU A 33 -8.45 -7.62 -3.21
N GLN A 34 -8.32 -8.38 -4.31
CA GLN A 34 -9.23 -9.49 -4.60
C GLN A 34 -8.86 -10.76 -3.84
N ASP A 35 -7.56 -10.99 -3.61
CA ASP A 35 -7.05 -12.10 -2.81
C ASP A 35 -6.92 -11.76 -1.31
N GLY A 36 -7.49 -10.63 -0.86
CA GLY A 36 -7.76 -10.37 0.54
C GLY A 36 -6.69 -9.58 1.30
N ASP A 37 -5.77 -8.92 0.60
CA ASP A 37 -4.82 -7.99 1.24
C ASP A 37 -5.58 -6.91 2.03
N ASP A 38 -5.14 -6.66 3.27
CA ASP A 38 -5.73 -5.67 4.17
C ASP A 38 -4.90 -4.38 4.15
N VAL A 39 -5.38 -3.38 3.42
CA VAL A 39 -4.70 -2.10 3.22
C VAL A 39 -5.23 -1.05 4.19
N LYS A 40 -4.33 -0.38 4.94
CA LYS A 40 -4.70 0.66 5.91
C LYS A 40 -3.98 1.99 5.65
N LEU A 41 -4.74 3.08 5.50
CA LEU A 41 -4.20 4.45 5.56
C LEU A 41 -3.92 4.83 7.02
N LEU A 42 -2.66 5.03 7.36
CA LEU A 42 -2.25 5.43 8.71
C LEU A 42 -2.32 6.95 8.92
N GLY A 43 -2.23 7.73 7.84
CA GLY A 43 -2.31 9.18 7.86
C GLY A 43 -1.72 9.83 6.63
N ILE A 44 -1.92 11.14 6.51
CA ILE A 44 -1.37 11.99 5.46
C ILE A 44 -0.51 13.06 6.14
N TYR A 45 0.74 13.18 5.73
CA TYR A 45 1.73 14.03 6.41
C TYR A 45 2.21 15.16 5.49
N SER A 46 2.47 16.33 6.05
CA SER A 46 2.97 17.49 5.30
C SER A 46 4.46 17.42 4.98
N THR A 47 5.21 16.50 5.60
CA THR A 47 6.63 16.25 5.31
C THR A 47 6.92 14.76 5.39
N ARG A 48 7.95 14.31 4.68
CA ARG A 48 8.38 12.91 4.64
C ARG A 48 8.82 12.41 6.02
N GLU A 49 9.55 13.23 6.76
CA GLU A 49 10.12 12.88 8.07
C GLU A 49 9.01 12.55 9.08
N ARG A 50 7.91 13.31 9.07
CA ARG A 50 6.76 13.05 9.96
C ARG A 50 6.08 11.73 9.65
N ALA A 51 6.02 11.36 8.37
CA ALA A 51 5.50 10.07 7.94
C ALA A 51 6.44 8.93 8.37
N GLU A 52 7.75 9.09 8.18
CA GLU A 52 8.76 8.11 8.60
C GLU A 52 8.76 7.89 10.11
N GLU A 53 8.60 8.96 10.91
CA GLU A 53 8.41 8.86 12.36
C GLU A 53 7.15 8.05 12.72
N ARG A 54 6.03 8.27 12.02
CA ARG A 54 4.82 7.47 12.22
C ARG A 54 5.05 6.02 11.86
N MET A 55 5.71 5.76 10.72
CA MET A 55 6.03 4.42 10.21
C MET A 55 6.86 3.65 11.23
N ASN A 56 7.92 4.26 11.77
CA ASN A 56 8.76 3.64 12.79
C ASN A 56 7.98 3.23 14.05
N ARG A 57 7.00 4.03 14.49
CA ARG A 57 6.10 3.65 15.60
C ARG A 57 5.07 2.60 15.19
N ALA A 58 4.61 2.64 13.93
CA ALA A 58 3.64 1.69 13.38
C ALA A 58 4.19 0.26 13.30
N ARG A 59 5.46 0.13 12.91
CA ARG A 59 6.19 -1.14 12.78
C ARG A 59 6.19 -2.00 14.04
N LEU A 60 5.89 -1.42 15.20
CA LEU A 60 5.87 -2.13 16.48
C LEU A 60 4.46 -2.56 16.91
N LEU A 61 3.43 -2.17 16.18
CA LEU A 61 2.04 -2.50 16.52
C LEU A 61 1.75 -3.99 16.19
N PRO A 62 0.88 -4.66 16.98
CA PRO A 62 0.39 -6.00 16.64
C PRO A 62 -0.23 -6.03 15.23
N GLY A 63 0.03 -7.10 14.48
CA GLY A 63 -0.32 -7.21 13.06
C GLY A 63 0.72 -6.57 12.15
N PHE A 64 1.04 -5.28 12.34
CA PHE A 64 1.99 -4.57 11.46
C PHE A 64 3.44 -5.05 11.63
N ARG A 65 3.82 -5.45 12.85
CA ARG A 65 5.16 -5.98 13.13
C ARG A 65 5.45 -7.31 12.42
N ASP A 66 4.41 -8.01 11.99
CA ASP A 66 4.54 -9.30 11.31
C ASP A 66 4.91 -9.07 9.83
N GLU A 67 4.68 -7.85 9.31
CA GLU A 67 5.04 -7.40 7.96
C GLU A 67 5.70 -6.00 7.99
N PRO A 68 6.89 -5.87 8.59
CA PRO A 68 7.47 -4.57 8.92
C PRO A 68 7.95 -3.78 7.69
N GLU A 69 8.04 -4.40 6.51
CA GLU A 69 8.52 -3.78 5.27
C GLU A 69 7.39 -3.37 4.32
N CYS A 70 6.14 -3.79 4.60
CA CYS A 70 4.99 -3.58 3.73
C CYS A 70 4.32 -2.21 3.95
N PHE A 71 5.12 -1.14 3.92
CA PHE A 71 4.65 0.24 4.00
C PHE A 71 4.78 0.93 2.65
N ILE A 72 3.77 1.73 2.27
CA ILE A 72 3.83 2.60 1.10
C ILE A 72 3.92 4.04 1.58
N LEU A 73 4.96 4.73 1.16
CA LEU A 73 5.23 6.13 1.52
C LEU A 73 5.80 6.88 0.31
N GLU A 74 4.91 7.56 -0.40
CA GLU A 74 5.25 8.33 -1.60
C GLU A 74 4.72 9.76 -1.48
N GLY A 75 5.34 10.69 -2.22
CA GLY A 75 4.93 12.09 -2.25
C GLY A 75 3.85 12.32 -3.30
N TYR A 76 2.78 13.00 -2.91
CA TYR A 76 1.67 13.39 -3.78
C TYR A 76 1.50 14.91 -3.79
N GLU A 77 1.28 15.49 -4.96
CA GLU A 77 0.88 16.90 -5.05
C GLU A 77 -0.61 17.04 -4.71
N VAL A 78 -0.92 17.97 -3.81
CA VAL A 78 -2.30 18.35 -3.49
C VAL A 78 -2.91 19.08 -4.67
N ASP A 79 -4.18 18.77 -4.96
CA ASP A 79 -4.97 19.27 -6.09
C ASP A 79 -4.44 18.81 -7.46
N ASP A 80 -3.73 17.68 -7.51
CA ASP A 80 -3.27 16.99 -8.72
C ASP A 80 -3.97 15.64 -8.91
N ASP A 81 -4.44 15.36 -10.12
CA ASP A 81 -5.18 14.13 -10.46
C ASP A 81 -4.20 13.03 -10.90
N THR A 82 -3.94 12.04 -10.04
CA THR A 82 -3.05 10.91 -10.36
C THR A 82 -3.73 9.77 -11.11
N TRP A 83 -5.07 9.76 -11.11
CA TRP A 83 -5.88 8.80 -11.85
C TRP A 83 -6.98 9.54 -12.59
N THR A 84 -6.82 9.68 -13.91
CA THR A 84 -7.71 10.51 -14.75
C THR A 84 -8.76 9.69 -15.51
N GLU A 85 -8.69 8.36 -15.42
CA GLU A 85 -9.61 7.44 -16.11
C GLU A 85 -10.64 6.81 -15.13
N GLY A 86 -11.59 6.03 -15.64
CA GLY A 86 -12.56 5.29 -14.83
C GLY A 86 -12.20 3.81 -14.69
N PHE A 87 -13.05 3.05 -13.99
CA PHE A 87 -12.91 1.59 -13.95
C PHE A 87 -13.10 0.96 -15.34
N VAL A 88 -12.17 0.09 -15.74
CA VAL A 88 -12.38 -0.83 -16.86
C VAL A 88 -13.18 -2.04 -16.36
N ARG A 89 -14.29 -2.35 -17.04
CA ARG A 89 -15.07 -3.57 -16.78
C ARG A 89 -14.83 -4.56 -17.89
N ILE A 90 -14.21 -5.69 -17.57
CA ILE A 90 -14.08 -6.81 -18.49
C ILE A 90 -15.32 -7.70 -18.30
N PRO A 91 -16.13 -7.93 -19.34
CA PRO A 91 -17.25 -8.87 -19.25
C PRO A 91 -16.75 -10.29 -18.97
N PRO A 92 -17.43 -11.09 -18.12
CA PRO A 92 -17.02 -12.47 -17.91
C PRO A 92 -17.18 -13.28 -19.21
N GLY A 93 -16.07 -13.84 -19.72
CA GLY A 93 -16.05 -14.79 -20.84
C GLY A 93 -15.28 -14.38 -22.10
N GLU A 94 -14.51 -13.30 -22.07
CA GLU A 94 -13.51 -12.96 -23.12
C GLU A 94 -12.09 -13.34 -22.71
#